data_AF-A0A927HDU4-F1
#
_entry.id   AF-A0A927HDU4-F1
#
_cell.length_a   1.000
_cell.length_b   1.000
_cell.length_c   1.000
_cell.angle_alpha   90.00
_cell.angle_beta   90.00
_cell.angle_gamma   90.00
#
_symmetry.space_group_name_H-M   'P 1'
#
loop_
_entity.id
_entity.type
_entity.pdbx_description
1 polymer ?
#
loop_
_entity_poly.entity_id
_entity_poly.type
_entity_poly.pdbx_seq_one_letter_code
_entity_poly.pdbx_strand_id
1 'polypeptide(L)'
;MIQNLMDGILTGSIISLGAIGLTMVMHMLRFANFAYAELLAIGAYAALVFDRLFAALVPVMDQAFGGLSLTWSLTLATLAAMAITGLSAVLIDWAIFKRIRQKADALSMVFASFGVALIIRNVITLIFGLKAELYSNDIAFAMVLSRDPLLLIKPDQVFVLVAALVLMTIFHLVLSRTTFGFALRAVAENPALAQVAGVPLARIIIVVWMIGGAFSAAAGVFYALTNHLSPLIGHNFLLPVFAATIVGGIGSVYGALLGGFIVGIASGLALQVLPSGYSPAMPFLIILAVLLVRPQGLFGEAEQT
;
A
#
# COMPACT_ATOMS: atom_id res chain seq x y z
N MET A 1 -8.97 -11.18 -22.57
CA MET A 1 -9.17 -9.73 -22.34
C MET A 1 -9.88 -9.44 -21.02
N ILE A 2 -11.10 -9.96 -20.78
CA ILE A 2 -11.90 -9.63 -19.59
C ILE A 2 -11.23 -10.08 -18.28
N GLN A 3 -10.60 -11.27 -18.26
CA GLN A 3 -9.84 -11.76 -17.09
C GLN A 3 -8.71 -10.80 -16.71
N ASN A 4 -7.85 -10.41 -17.66
CA ASN A 4 -6.73 -9.49 -17.40
C ASN A 4 -7.19 -8.11 -16.95
N LEU A 5 -8.36 -7.66 -17.39
CA LEU A 5 -8.97 -6.42 -16.92
C LEU A 5 -9.39 -6.55 -15.45
N MET A 6 -10.02 -7.67 -15.08
CA MET A 6 -10.39 -7.99 -13.70
C MET A 6 -9.15 -8.07 -12.80
N ASP A 7 -8.12 -8.82 -13.21
CA ASP A 7 -6.86 -8.95 -12.48
C ASP A 7 -6.16 -7.59 -12.34
N GLY A 8 -6.25 -6.74 -13.36
CA GLY A 8 -5.76 -5.36 -13.35
C GLY A 8 -6.53 -4.47 -12.36
N ILE A 9 -7.85 -4.60 -12.26
CA ILE A 9 -8.66 -3.88 -11.25
C ILE A 9 -8.30 -4.32 -9.83
N LEU A 10 -8.14 -5.63 -9.62
CA LEU A 10 -7.75 -6.20 -8.33
C LEU A 10 -6.37 -5.70 -7.90
N THR A 11 -5.38 -5.84 -8.77
CA THR A 11 -4.02 -5.34 -8.54
C THR A 11 -4.05 -3.82 -8.34
N GLY A 12 -4.88 -3.11 -9.11
CA GLY A 12 -5.12 -1.69 -8.98
C GLY A 12 -5.60 -1.30 -7.59
N SER A 13 -6.57 -2.01 -7.01
CA SER A 13 -7.05 -1.72 -5.66
C SER A 13 -5.96 -1.89 -4.59
N ILE A 14 -5.08 -2.88 -4.73
CA ILE A 14 -3.94 -3.11 -3.83
C ILE A 14 -2.92 -1.97 -3.97
N ILE A 15 -2.56 -1.62 -5.21
CA ILE A 15 -1.64 -0.53 -5.51
C ILE A 15 -2.19 0.80 -4.99
N SER A 16 -3.49 1.07 -5.17
CA SER A 16 -4.16 2.28 -4.68
C SER A 16 -4.07 2.40 -3.16
N LEU A 17 -4.27 1.31 -2.39
CA LEU A 17 -4.09 1.33 -0.94
C LEU A 17 -2.66 1.71 -0.55
N GLY A 18 -1.66 1.10 -1.20
CA GLY A 18 -0.25 1.47 -0.97
C GLY A 18 0.04 2.93 -1.37
N ALA A 19 -0.51 3.39 -2.49
CA ALA A 19 -0.26 4.73 -3.01
C ALA A 19 -0.85 5.83 -2.12
N ILE A 20 -2.01 5.59 -1.49
CA ILE A 20 -2.64 6.51 -0.53
C ILE A 20 -1.69 6.83 0.63
N GLY A 21 -1.05 5.82 1.23
CA GLY A 21 -0.12 6.07 2.32
C GLY A 21 1.17 6.73 1.86
N LEU A 22 1.72 6.30 0.72
CA LEU A 22 2.93 6.91 0.17
C LEU A 22 2.72 8.40 -0.18
N THR A 23 1.62 8.75 -0.83
CA THR A 23 1.34 10.14 -1.25
C THR A 23 1.27 11.08 -0.05
N MET A 24 0.65 10.67 1.05
CA MET A 24 0.57 11.49 2.26
C MET A 24 1.95 11.73 2.89
N VAL A 25 2.77 10.69 2.99
CA VAL A 25 4.12 10.78 3.55
C VAL A 25 4.99 11.67 2.67
N MET A 26 4.94 11.50 1.36
CA MET A 26 5.73 12.29 0.40
C MET A 26 5.30 13.76 0.37
N HIS A 27 4.00 14.04 0.43
CA HIS A 27 3.48 15.40 0.39
C HIS A 27 3.89 16.21 1.62
N MET A 28 3.79 15.60 2.80
CA MET A 28 4.14 16.27 4.05
C MET A 28 5.66 16.38 4.25
N LEU A 29 6.43 15.35 3.88
CA LEU A 29 7.87 15.28 4.18
C LEU A 29 8.78 15.68 3.01
N ARG A 30 8.21 15.87 1.81
CA ARG A 30 8.89 16.35 0.60
C ARG A 30 10.12 15.54 0.20
N PHE A 31 10.13 14.23 0.42
CA PHE A 31 11.16 13.32 -0.09
C PHE A 31 10.56 12.00 -0.57
N ALA A 32 11.21 11.36 -1.53
CA ALA A 32 10.84 10.04 -2.02
C ALA A 32 11.26 8.95 -1.02
N ASN A 33 10.28 8.33 -0.36
CA ASN A 33 10.52 7.32 0.66
C ASN A 33 10.46 5.90 0.09
N PHE A 34 11.60 5.35 -0.32
CA PHE A 34 11.66 3.99 -0.87
C PHE A 34 11.40 2.88 0.16
N ALA A 35 11.63 3.16 1.44
CA ALA A 35 11.35 2.21 2.52
C ALA A 35 9.85 1.96 2.73
N TYR A 36 8.98 2.86 2.25
CA TYR A 36 7.54 2.71 2.39
C TYR A 36 7.04 1.40 1.79
N ALA A 37 7.57 0.99 0.63
CA ALA A 37 7.14 -0.24 -0.03
C ALA A 37 7.44 -1.49 0.81
N GLU A 38 8.50 -1.48 1.62
CA GLU A 38 8.83 -2.59 2.52
C GLU A 38 7.89 -2.68 3.75
N LEU A 39 7.12 -1.63 4.04
CA LEU A 39 6.04 -1.71 5.04
C LEU A 39 4.92 -2.65 4.56
N LEU A 40 4.74 -2.85 3.25
CA LEU A 40 3.81 -3.88 2.74
C LEU A 40 4.28 -5.26 3.18
N ALA A 41 5.58 -5.54 3.09
CA ALA A 41 6.18 -6.79 3.54
C ALA A 41 6.01 -6.96 5.05
N ILE A 42 6.33 -5.94 5.85
CA ILE A 42 6.12 -5.98 7.31
C ILE A 42 4.66 -6.33 7.64
N GLY A 43 3.69 -5.66 7.02
CA GLY A 43 2.28 -5.91 7.30
C GLY A 43 1.81 -7.30 6.88
N ALA A 44 2.26 -7.79 5.72
CA ALA A 44 1.88 -9.11 5.27
C ALA A 44 2.47 -10.23 6.18
N TYR A 45 3.73 -10.10 6.62
CA TYR A 45 4.32 -11.05 7.55
C TYR A 45 3.78 -10.90 8.98
N ALA A 46 3.46 -9.68 9.43
CA ALA A 46 2.82 -9.46 10.72
C ALA A 46 1.44 -10.15 10.77
N ALA A 47 0.63 -10.02 9.71
CA ALA A 47 -0.65 -10.70 9.63
C ALA A 47 -0.50 -12.22 9.67
N LEU A 48 0.51 -12.78 8.98
CA LEU A 48 0.80 -14.21 9.03
C LEU A 48 1.12 -14.69 10.45
N VAL A 49 1.96 -13.96 11.17
CA VAL A 49 2.33 -14.30 12.55
C VAL A 49 1.11 -14.20 13.47
N PHE A 50 0.30 -13.16 13.33
CA PHE A 50 -0.91 -12.98 14.12
C PHE A 50 -1.98 -14.02 13.82
N ASP A 51 -2.14 -14.38 12.56
CA ASP A 51 -3.08 -15.41 12.14
C ASP A 51 -2.71 -16.76 12.78
N ARG A 52 -1.43 -17.17 12.69
CA ARG A 52 -0.93 -18.37 13.37
C ARG A 52 -1.09 -18.30 14.89
N LEU A 53 -0.86 -17.13 15.49
CA LEU A 53 -1.01 -16.93 16.94
C LEU A 53 -2.47 -17.03 17.37
N PHE A 54 -3.40 -16.41 16.65
CA PHE A 54 -4.83 -16.44 16.98
C PHE A 54 -5.45 -17.81 16.73
N ALA A 55 -5.04 -18.51 15.67
CA ALA A 55 -5.43 -19.89 15.42
C ALA A 55 -4.98 -20.83 16.57
N ALA A 56 -3.76 -20.61 17.11
CA ALA A 56 -3.26 -21.38 18.25
C ALA A 56 -3.98 -21.07 19.57
N LEU A 57 -4.39 -19.81 19.80
CA LEU A 57 -5.02 -19.39 21.05
C LEU A 57 -6.52 -19.67 21.10
N VAL A 58 -7.23 -19.57 19.97
CA VAL A 58 -8.68 -19.78 19.91
C VAL A 58 -9.01 -20.63 18.67
N PRO A 59 -8.99 -21.97 18.80
CA PRO A 59 -9.25 -22.88 17.68
C PRO A 59 -10.64 -22.72 17.05
N VAL A 60 -11.61 -22.17 17.81
CA VAL A 60 -12.97 -21.87 17.31
C VAL A 60 -12.97 -20.75 16.26
N MET A 61 -11.93 -19.91 16.24
CA MET A 61 -11.79 -18.83 15.26
C MET A 61 -11.24 -19.30 13.92
N ASP A 62 -10.78 -20.56 13.80
CA ASP A 62 -10.27 -21.17 12.56
C ASP A 62 -11.39 -21.59 11.58
N GLN A 63 -12.65 -21.33 11.93
CA GLN A 63 -13.79 -21.61 11.07
C GLN A 63 -13.77 -20.64 9.88
N ALA A 64 -13.52 -21.17 8.69
CA ALA A 64 -13.62 -20.44 7.43
C ALA A 64 -15.02 -19.83 7.24
N PHE A 65 -15.08 -18.57 6.83
CA PHE A 65 -16.35 -17.91 6.51
C PHE A 65 -16.92 -18.50 5.21
N GLY A 66 -17.79 -19.51 5.30
CA GLY A 66 -18.68 -19.92 4.22
C GLY A 66 -18.03 -20.06 2.82
N GLY A 67 -16.93 -20.81 2.70
CA GLY A 67 -16.25 -21.09 1.42
C GLY A 67 -15.23 -20.04 0.95
N LEU A 68 -14.99 -18.97 1.71
CA LEU A 68 -13.85 -18.07 1.55
C LEU A 68 -12.61 -18.63 2.25
N SER A 69 -11.40 -18.30 1.79
CA SER A 69 -10.16 -18.60 2.54
C SER A 69 -10.01 -17.71 3.79
N LEU A 70 -10.98 -16.83 4.04
CA LEU A 70 -10.96 -15.86 5.11
C LEU A 70 -11.48 -16.48 6.40
N THR A 71 -10.58 -16.58 7.36
CA THR A 71 -10.85 -17.04 8.71
C THR A 71 -11.11 -15.85 9.64
N TRP A 72 -11.87 -16.01 10.73
CA TRP A 72 -12.09 -14.91 11.70
C TRP A 72 -10.78 -14.47 12.38
N SER A 73 -9.80 -15.37 12.45
CA SER A 73 -8.41 -15.06 12.82
C SER A 73 -7.78 -14.04 11.87
N LEU A 74 -8.02 -14.16 10.56
CA LEU A 74 -7.32 -13.40 9.53
C LEU A 74 -7.80 -11.95 9.42
N THR A 75 -9.08 -11.69 9.68
CA THR A 75 -9.61 -10.30 9.76
C THR A 75 -9.03 -9.57 10.97
N LEU A 76 -8.99 -10.22 12.13
CA LEU A 76 -8.37 -9.66 13.34
C LEU A 76 -6.85 -9.55 13.20
N ALA A 77 -6.21 -10.52 12.55
CA ALA A 77 -4.79 -10.46 12.21
C ALA A 77 -4.48 -9.29 11.27
N THR A 78 -5.37 -8.99 10.32
CA THR A 78 -5.24 -7.83 9.43
C THR A 78 -5.26 -6.54 10.24
N LEU A 79 -6.23 -6.37 11.15
CA LEU A 79 -6.31 -5.18 12.00
C LEU A 79 -5.09 -5.04 12.93
N ALA A 80 -4.64 -6.15 13.51
CA ALA A 80 -3.43 -6.19 14.34
C ALA A 80 -2.17 -5.86 13.51
N ALA A 81 -2.07 -6.39 12.28
CA ALA A 81 -0.98 -6.09 11.37
C ALA A 81 -0.96 -4.63 10.92
N MET A 82 -2.13 -4.03 10.68
CA MET A 82 -2.27 -2.60 10.40
C MET A 82 -1.75 -1.76 11.57
N ALA A 83 -2.10 -2.12 12.81
CA ALA A 83 -1.62 -1.43 14.00
C ALA A 83 -0.12 -1.57 14.21
N ILE A 84 0.42 -2.81 14.10
CA ILE A 84 1.86 -3.07 14.25
C ILE A 84 2.66 -2.37 13.15
N THR A 85 2.23 -2.43 11.90
CA THR A 85 2.96 -1.83 10.79
C THR A 85 2.92 -0.31 10.86
N GLY A 86 1.78 0.27 11.27
CA GLY A 86 1.69 1.70 11.60
C GLY A 86 2.70 2.09 12.69
N LEU A 87 2.78 1.30 13.76
CA LEU A 87 3.74 1.54 14.84
C LEU A 87 5.20 1.38 14.37
N SER A 88 5.50 0.37 13.56
CA SER A 88 6.81 0.18 12.94
C SER A 88 7.17 1.38 12.07
N ALA A 89 6.22 1.92 11.31
CA ALA A 89 6.43 3.09 10.47
C ALA A 89 6.77 4.34 11.31
N VAL A 90 6.07 4.55 12.43
CA VAL A 90 6.41 5.62 13.39
C VAL A 90 7.77 5.40 14.04
N LEU A 91 8.10 4.15 14.39
CA LEU A 91 9.38 3.81 14.98
C LEU A 91 10.54 4.09 14.01
N ILE A 92 10.36 3.75 12.73
CA ILE A 92 11.33 4.06 11.66
C ILE A 92 11.49 5.57 11.50
N ASP A 93 10.39 6.34 11.48
CA ASP A 93 10.47 7.81 11.43
C ASP A 93 11.24 8.34 12.64
N TRP A 94 10.87 7.94 13.85
CA TRP A 94 11.51 8.43 15.06
C TRP A 94 12.99 8.05 15.16
N ALA A 95 13.34 6.80 14.82
CA ALA A 95 14.69 6.27 14.95
C ALA A 95 15.64 6.81 13.88
N ILE A 96 15.15 6.99 12.64
CA ILE A 96 15.99 7.25 11.47
C ILE A 96 15.61 8.58 10.82
N PHE A 97 14.42 8.69 10.23
CA PHE A 97 14.09 9.82 9.36
C PHE A 97 14.02 11.15 10.11
N LYS A 98 13.46 11.19 11.32
CA LYS A 98 13.40 12.38 12.17
C LYS A 98 14.79 12.89 12.51
N ARG A 99 15.75 12.00 12.81
CA ARG A 99 17.12 12.38 13.15
C ARG A 99 17.88 12.92 11.94
N ILE A 100 17.67 12.32 10.77
CA ILE A 100 18.31 12.74 9.52
C ILE A 100 17.72 14.06 9.04
N ARG A 101 16.39 14.24 9.09
CA ARG A 101 15.68 15.47 8.73
C ARG A 101 16.15 16.70 9.51
N GLN A 102 16.61 16.51 10.74
CA GLN A 102 17.13 17.61 11.57
C GLN A 102 18.56 18.03 11.22
N LYS A 103 19.32 17.19 10.51
CA LYS A 103 20.77 17.37 10.32
C LYS A 103 21.20 17.42 8.87
N ALA A 104 20.37 16.95 7.95
CA ALA A 104 20.74 16.71 6.56
C ALA A 104 19.64 17.13 5.60
N ASP A 105 20.03 17.29 4.34
CA ASP A 105 19.16 17.71 3.24
C ASP A 105 18.24 16.58 2.72
N ALA A 106 17.27 16.93 1.87
CA ALA A 106 16.28 16.02 1.30
C ALA A 106 16.90 14.82 0.57
N LEU A 107 18.04 15.00 -0.12
CA LEU A 107 18.73 13.88 -0.79
C LEU A 107 19.23 12.83 0.20
N SER A 108 19.72 13.25 1.37
CA SER A 108 20.16 12.33 2.42
C SER A 108 19.01 11.48 2.95
N MET A 109 17.79 12.03 3.00
CA MET A 109 16.58 11.28 3.37
C MET A 109 16.25 10.18 2.37
N VAL A 110 16.45 10.44 1.06
CA VAL A 110 16.24 9.45 0.00
C VAL A 110 17.22 8.28 0.16
N PHE A 111 18.52 8.56 0.31
CA PHE A 111 19.53 7.51 0.54
C PHE A 111 19.27 6.73 1.83
N ALA A 112 18.87 7.42 2.90
CA ALA A 112 18.47 6.75 4.13
C ALA A 112 17.30 5.79 3.90
N SER A 113 16.31 6.19 3.10
CA SER A 113 15.16 5.33 2.80
C SER A 113 15.55 4.07 2.03
N PHE A 114 16.52 4.13 1.12
CA PHE A 114 17.08 2.94 0.47
C PHE A 114 17.77 2.02 1.47
N GLY A 115 18.56 2.58 2.39
CA GLY A 115 19.21 1.82 3.46
C GLY A 115 18.20 1.12 4.37
N VAL A 116 17.15 1.84 4.79
CA VAL A 116 16.06 1.26 5.59
C VAL A 116 15.32 0.17 4.83
N ALA A 117 15.02 0.38 3.54
CA ALA A 117 14.37 -0.64 2.71
C ALA A 117 15.20 -1.93 2.66
N LEU A 118 16.51 -1.80 2.45
CA LEU A 118 17.45 -2.92 2.47
C LEU A 118 17.48 -3.63 3.82
N ILE A 119 17.53 -2.89 4.93
CA ILE A 119 17.54 -3.48 6.28
C ILE A 119 16.25 -4.26 6.52
N ILE A 120 15.09 -3.64 6.27
CA ILE A 120 13.78 -4.29 6.49
C ILE A 120 13.68 -5.57 5.66
N ARG A 121 13.96 -5.49 4.36
CA ARG A 121 13.87 -6.64 3.46
C ARG A 121 14.77 -7.79 3.89
N ASN A 122 16.02 -7.49 4.24
CA ASN A 122 16.96 -8.52 4.68
C ASN A 122 16.59 -9.09 6.05
N VAL A 123 16.09 -8.28 6.99
CA VAL A 123 15.60 -8.77 8.29
C VAL A 123 14.42 -9.71 8.12
N ILE A 124 13.43 -9.35 7.29
CA ILE A 124 12.30 -10.25 6.98
C ILE A 124 12.80 -11.55 6.35
N THR A 125 13.71 -11.44 5.37
CA THR A 125 14.30 -12.60 4.70
C THR A 125 15.08 -13.50 5.66
N LEU A 126 15.77 -12.94 6.66
CA LEU A 126 16.49 -13.71 7.68
C LEU A 126 15.55 -14.45 8.62
N ILE A 127 14.43 -13.84 9.02
CA ILE A 127 13.48 -14.42 9.97
C ILE A 127 12.61 -15.51 9.31
N PHE A 128 12.08 -15.22 8.11
CA PHE A 128 11.10 -16.08 7.44
C PHE A 128 11.69 -16.93 6.31
N GLY A 129 12.93 -16.67 5.91
CA GLY A 129 13.56 -17.31 4.76
C GLY A 129 13.04 -16.80 3.42
N LEU A 130 13.57 -17.36 2.33
CA LEU A 130 13.19 -17.00 0.95
C LEU A 130 12.02 -17.83 0.39
N LYS A 131 11.53 -18.81 1.14
CA LYS A 131 10.45 -19.69 0.68
C LYS A 131 9.14 -18.92 0.69
N ALA A 132 8.39 -19.05 -0.40
CA ALA A 132 7.08 -18.45 -0.49
C ALA A 132 6.09 -19.19 0.43
N GLU A 133 5.33 -18.44 1.22
CA GLU A 133 4.30 -18.98 2.12
C GLU A 133 2.90 -18.60 1.61
N LEU A 134 1.90 -19.40 1.99
CA LEU A 134 0.48 -19.13 1.74
C LEU A 134 -0.22 -18.86 3.07
N TYR A 135 -1.20 -17.96 3.07
CA TYR A 135 -2.02 -17.67 4.26
C TYR A 135 -2.97 -18.82 4.61
N SER A 136 -3.58 -19.45 3.61
CA SER A 136 -4.32 -20.69 3.80
C SER A 136 -3.82 -21.74 2.80
N ASN A 137 -3.67 -22.97 3.28
CA ASN A 137 -3.41 -24.14 2.43
C ASN A 137 -4.72 -24.77 1.92
N ASP A 138 -5.87 -24.24 2.31
CA ASP A 138 -7.16 -24.70 1.83
C ASP A 138 -7.37 -24.26 0.39
N ILE A 139 -7.75 -25.22 -0.45
CA ILE A 139 -8.02 -24.98 -1.87
C ILE A 139 -9.36 -24.25 -1.97
N ALA A 140 -9.33 -22.92 -2.01
CA ALA A 140 -10.50 -22.12 -2.37
C ALA A 140 -10.81 -22.34 -3.86
N PHE A 141 -11.90 -23.08 -4.14
CA PHE A 141 -12.35 -23.30 -5.51
C PHE A 141 -12.77 -21.98 -6.16
N ALA A 142 -12.28 -21.70 -7.38
CA ALA A 142 -12.72 -20.55 -8.15
C ALA A 142 -14.22 -20.67 -8.44
N MET A 143 -15.01 -19.68 -8.03
CA MET A 143 -16.44 -19.66 -8.32
C MET A 143 -16.63 -19.14 -9.75
N VAL A 144 -17.28 -19.93 -10.60
CA VAL A 144 -17.63 -19.53 -11.95
C VAL A 144 -18.80 -18.55 -11.86
N LEU A 145 -18.48 -17.25 -11.79
CA LEU A 145 -19.46 -16.17 -11.57
C LEU A 145 -20.33 -15.87 -12.81
N SER A 146 -19.96 -16.41 -13.98
CA SER A 146 -20.69 -16.24 -15.25
C SER A 146 -20.84 -17.58 -15.97
N ARG A 147 -21.88 -17.76 -16.79
CA ARG A 147 -22.07 -18.94 -17.66
C ARG A 147 -21.00 -19.09 -18.76
N ASP A 148 -19.98 -18.25 -18.78
CA ASP A 148 -18.80 -18.38 -19.62
C ASP A 148 -17.68 -19.14 -18.88
N PRO A 149 -17.16 -20.26 -19.43
CA PRO A 149 -16.08 -21.07 -18.84
C PRO A 149 -14.71 -20.36 -18.66
N LEU A 150 -14.64 -19.06 -18.99
CA LEU A 150 -13.39 -18.30 -19.16
C LEU A 150 -13.17 -17.22 -18.08
N LEU A 151 -14.12 -17.05 -17.15
CA LEU A 151 -14.02 -16.11 -16.03
C LEU A 151 -13.84 -16.87 -14.72
N LEU A 152 -12.58 -17.01 -14.30
CA LEU A 152 -12.20 -17.65 -13.05
C LEU A 152 -11.88 -16.55 -12.03
N ILE A 153 -12.87 -16.21 -11.22
CA ILE A 153 -12.70 -15.25 -10.12
C ILE A 153 -12.72 -16.04 -8.82
N LYS A 154 -11.67 -15.89 -8.02
CA LYS A 154 -11.64 -16.49 -6.67
C LYS A 154 -12.51 -15.64 -5.74
N PRO A 155 -13.25 -16.25 -4.79
CA PRO A 155 -13.99 -15.52 -3.77
C PRO A 155 -13.11 -14.48 -3.03
N ASP A 156 -11.85 -14.83 -2.77
CA ASP A 156 -10.89 -13.97 -2.08
C ASP A 156 -10.54 -12.70 -2.88
N GLN A 157 -10.56 -12.77 -4.21
CA GLN A 157 -10.34 -11.60 -5.07
C GLN A 157 -11.49 -10.59 -4.95
N VAL A 158 -12.74 -11.07 -4.97
CA VAL A 158 -13.91 -10.21 -4.78
C VAL A 158 -13.89 -9.58 -3.39
N PHE A 159 -13.54 -10.37 -2.37
CA PHE A 159 -13.39 -9.86 -1.01
C PHE A 159 -12.34 -8.75 -0.92
N VAL A 160 -11.14 -8.98 -1.48
CA VAL A 160 -10.05 -7.99 -1.48
C VAL A 160 -10.50 -6.68 -2.14
N LEU A 161 -11.18 -6.76 -3.30
CA LEU A 161 -11.69 -5.58 -3.98
C LEU A 161 -12.67 -4.80 -3.11
N VAL A 162 -13.65 -5.48 -2.54
CA VAL A 162 -14.69 -4.86 -1.69
C VAL A 162 -14.05 -4.27 -0.43
N ALA A 163 -13.18 -5.02 0.26
CA ALA A 163 -12.49 -4.56 1.46
C ALA A 163 -11.60 -3.34 1.18
N ALA A 164 -10.88 -3.33 0.06
CA ALA A 164 -10.08 -2.18 -0.36
C ALA A 164 -10.95 -0.94 -0.60
N LEU A 165 -12.07 -1.07 -1.32
CA LEU A 165 -13.01 0.03 -1.56
C LEU A 165 -13.64 0.55 -0.26
N VAL A 166 -13.95 -0.34 0.68
CA VAL A 166 -14.44 0.03 2.01
C VAL A 166 -13.38 0.84 2.77
N LEU A 167 -12.12 0.37 2.81
CA LEU A 167 -11.03 1.11 3.46
C LEU A 167 -10.80 2.49 2.82
N MET A 168 -10.84 2.57 1.49
CA MET A 168 -10.73 3.85 0.78
C MET A 168 -11.89 4.78 1.11
N THR A 169 -13.12 4.26 1.20
CA THR A 169 -14.31 5.05 1.52
C THR A 169 -14.28 5.53 2.97
N ILE A 170 -13.90 4.67 3.92
CA ILE A 170 -13.68 5.07 5.32
C ILE A 170 -12.63 6.19 5.38
N PHE A 171 -11.53 6.05 4.64
CA PHE A 171 -10.48 7.06 4.63
C PHE A 171 -10.92 8.38 3.99
N HIS A 172 -11.69 8.32 2.91
CA HIS A 172 -12.34 9.49 2.33
C HIS A 172 -13.22 10.22 3.36
N LEU A 173 -14.02 9.49 4.14
CA LEU A 173 -14.84 10.07 5.20
C LEU A 173 -13.97 10.69 6.30
N VAL A 174 -12.89 10.04 6.70
CA VAL A 174 -11.93 10.59 7.66
C VAL A 174 -11.36 11.91 7.14
N LEU A 175 -10.91 11.97 5.88
CA LEU A 175 -10.34 13.20 5.33
C LEU A 175 -11.36 14.33 5.13
N SER A 176 -12.59 14.00 4.76
CA SER A 176 -13.62 15.00 4.44
C SER A 176 -14.41 15.48 5.66
N ARG A 177 -14.54 14.66 6.71
CA ARG A 177 -15.41 14.94 7.86
C ARG A 177 -14.68 15.20 9.17
N THR A 178 -13.38 14.94 9.27
CA THR A 178 -12.64 15.09 10.54
C THR A 178 -11.66 16.26 10.54
N THR A 179 -11.33 16.74 11.74
CA THR A 179 -10.31 17.78 11.97
C THR A 179 -8.91 17.33 11.53
N PHE A 180 -8.65 16.03 11.50
CA PHE A 180 -7.38 15.49 10.99
C PHE A 180 -7.18 15.83 9.51
N GLY A 181 -8.21 15.66 8.66
CA GLY A 181 -8.11 15.99 7.24
C GLY A 181 -7.93 17.49 6.96
N PHE A 182 -8.44 18.35 7.84
CA PHE A 182 -8.16 19.79 7.80
C PHE A 182 -6.71 20.09 8.20
N ALA A 183 -6.26 19.54 9.33
CA ALA A 183 -4.89 19.73 9.82
C ALA A 183 -3.83 19.19 8.85
N LEU A 184 -4.11 18.06 8.19
CA LEU A 184 -3.22 17.47 7.19
C LEU A 184 -3.00 18.41 6.01
N ARG A 185 -4.08 18.99 5.46
CA ARG A 185 -4.01 19.97 4.36
C ARG A 185 -3.27 21.23 4.76
N ALA A 186 -3.60 21.79 5.94
CA ALA A 186 -2.91 22.97 6.46
C ALA A 186 -1.40 22.75 6.64
N VAL A 187 -1.00 21.59 7.18
CA VAL A 187 0.41 21.23 7.36
C VAL A 187 1.12 21.04 6.01
N ALA A 188 0.44 20.49 5.01
CA ALA A 188 1.06 20.22 3.72
C ALA A 188 1.27 21.48 2.87
N GLU A 189 0.35 22.45 2.96
CA GLU A 189 0.50 23.76 2.33
C GLU A 189 1.66 24.54 2.96
N ASN A 190 1.60 24.77 4.28
CA ASN A 190 2.65 25.50 4.98
C ASN A 190 2.80 25.02 6.44
N PRO A 191 3.79 24.18 6.74
CA PRO A 191 3.98 23.62 8.08
C PRO A 191 4.40 24.69 9.12
N ALA A 192 4.98 25.81 8.69
CA ALA A 192 5.35 26.91 9.60
C ALA A 192 4.11 27.71 10.02
N LEU A 193 3.25 28.08 9.06
CA LEU A 193 1.99 28.78 9.36
C LEU A 193 1.02 27.89 10.15
N ALA A 194 0.93 26.61 9.82
CA ALA A 194 0.10 25.66 10.55
C ALA A 194 0.51 25.56 12.04
N GLN A 195 1.81 25.62 12.34
CA GLN A 195 2.31 25.63 13.72
C GLN A 195 1.94 26.91 14.47
N VAL A 196 1.99 28.07 13.82
CA VAL A 196 1.54 29.35 14.41
C VAL A 196 0.03 29.32 14.69
N ALA A 197 -0.75 28.64 13.84
CA ALA A 197 -2.18 28.39 14.05
C ALA A 197 -2.47 27.31 15.13
N GLY A 198 -1.46 26.80 15.82
CA GLY A 198 -1.60 25.83 16.91
C GLY A 198 -1.74 24.37 16.48
N VAL A 199 -1.52 24.04 15.20
CA VAL A 199 -1.57 22.65 14.73
C VAL A 199 -0.30 21.91 15.20
N PRO A 200 -0.41 20.82 15.97
CA PRO A 200 0.75 20.10 16.49
C PRO A 200 1.41 19.27 15.39
N LEU A 201 2.36 19.86 14.65
CA LEU A 201 3.05 19.23 13.52
C LEU A 201 3.60 17.83 13.87
N ALA A 202 4.25 17.68 15.02
CA ALA A 202 4.80 16.40 15.46
C ALA A 202 3.73 15.30 15.59
N ARG A 203 2.52 15.66 16.05
CA ARG A 203 1.40 14.71 16.17
C ARG A 203 0.85 14.35 14.79
N ILE A 204 0.71 15.32 13.89
CA ILE A 204 0.25 15.06 12.51
C ILE A 204 1.22 14.13 11.79
N ILE A 205 2.54 14.34 11.95
CA ILE A 205 3.55 13.47 11.35
C ILE A 205 3.39 12.02 11.84
N ILE A 206 3.25 11.81 13.15
CA ILE A 206 3.05 10.47 13.73
C ILE A 206 1.78 9.83 13.17
N VAL A 207 0.66 10.56 13.11
CA VAL A 207 -0.61 10.03 12.61
C VAL A 207 -0.52 9.67 11.13
N VAL A 208 0.14 10.50 10.31
CA VAL A 208 0.36 10.20 8.89
C VAL A 208 1.20 8.93 8.70
N TRP A 209 2.26 8.73 9.50
CA TRP A 209 3.04 7.50 9.46
C TRP A 209 2.25 6.28 9.93
N MET A 210 1.45 6.42 11.00
CA MET A 210 0.56 5.35 11.48
C MET A 210 -0.43 4.92 10.39
N ILE A 211 -1.16 5.88 9.81
CA ILE A 211 -2.14 5.61 8.77
C ILE A 211 -1.45 5.07 7.52
N GLY A 212 -0.34 5.70 7.09
CA GLY A 212 0.42 5.25 5.93
C GLY A 212 0.92 3.82 6.07
N GLY A 213 1.46 3.45 7.24
CA GLY A 213 1.86 2.08 7.55
C GLY A 213 0.67 1.10 7.62
N ALA A 214 -0.47 1.53 8.17
CA ALA A 214 -1.69 0.72 8.19
C ALA A 214 -2.23 0.43 6.78
N PHE A 215 -2.26 1.44 5.89
CA PHE A 215 -2.65 1.26 4.49
C PHE A 215 -1.68 0.36 3.71
N SER A 216 -0.38 0.51 3.99
CA SER A 216 0.65 -0.37 3.44
C SER A 216 0.44 -1.82 3.89
N ALA A 217 0.12 -2.03 5.17
CA ALA A 217 -0.15 -3.36 5.69
C ALA A 217 -1.39 -3.98 5.03
N ALA A 218 -2.48 -3.23 4.94
CA ALA A 218 -3.69 -3.70 4.26
C ALA A 218 -3.40 -4.12 2.81
N ALA A 219 -2.62 -3.33 2.06
CA ALA A 219 -2.20 -3.67 0.71
C ALA A 219 -1.38 -4.99 0.68
N GLY A 220 -0.40 -5.14 1.58
CA GLY A 220 0.43 -6.34 1.67
C GLY A 220 -0.37 -7.61 2.02
N VAL A 221 -1.29 -7.50 3.00
CA VAL A 221 -2.18 -8.59 3.41
C VAL A 221 -3.11 -8.99 2.27
N PHE A 222 -3.74 -8.02 1.60
CA PHE A 222 -4.64 -8.28 0.48
C PHE A 222 -3.92 -8.90 -0.73
N TYR A 223 -2.67 -8.53 -0.96
CA TYR A 223 -1.84 -9.21 -1.93
C TYR A 223 -1.58 -10.66 -1.53
N ALA A 224 -1.17 -10.91 -0.29
CA ALA A 224 -0.86 -12.25 0.22
C ALA A 224 -2.09 -13.18 0.37
N LEU A 225 -3.31 -12.62 0.43
CA LEU A 225 -4.56 -13.38 0.34
C LEU A 225 -4.78 -13.98 -1.05
N THR A 226 -4.35 -13.27 -2.09
CA THR A 226 -4.64 -13.64 -3.49
C THR A 226 -3.44 -14.27 -4.18
N ASN A 227 -2.23 -14.07 -3.64
CA ASN A 227 -0.95 -14.47 -4.19
C ASN A 227 -0.04 -15.05 -3.10
N HIS A 228 1.06 -15.67 -3.50
CA HIS A 228 2.05 -16.19 -2.55
C HIS A 228 2.79 -15.06 -1.84
N LEU A 229 2.95 -15.20 -0.52
CA LEU A 229 3.74 -14.29 0.29
C LEU A 229 5.22 -14.56 0.07
N SER A 230 5.97 -13.53 -0.31
CA SER A 230 7.42 -13.56 -0.48
C SER A 230 8.08 -12.38 0.24
N PRO A 231 9.30 -12.50 0.76
CA PRO A 231 10.01 -11.35 1.35
C PRO A 231 10.25 -10.22 0.35
N LEU A 232 10.16 -10.50 -0.96
CA LEU A 232 10.36 -9.52 -2.02
C LEU A 232 9.07 -8.76 -2.39
N ILE A 233 7.93 -8.97 -1.71
CA ILE A 233 6.69 -8.25 -2.07
C ILE A 233 6.89 -6.73 -2.03
N GLY A 234 7.62 -6.21 -1.04
CA GLY A 234 7.86 -4.77 -0.91
C GLY A 234 8.66 -4.23 -2.09
N HIS A 235 9.72 -4.94 -2.48
CA HIS A 235 10.52 -4.61 -3.66
C HIS A 235 9.69 -4.64 -4.95
N ASN A 236 8.86 -5.68 -5.14
CA ASN A 236 8.06 -5.84 -6.35
C ASN A 236 6.97 -4.76 -6.49
N PHE A 237 6.42 -4.28 -5.37
CA PHE A 237 5.40 -3.23 -5.35
C PHE A 237 5.97 -1.82 -5.27
N LEU A 238 7.28 -1.66 -5.10
CA LEU A 238 7.93 -0.36 -5.03
C LEU A 238 7.62 0.49 -6.27
N LEU A 239 7.97 0.01 -7.48
CA LEU A 239 7.71 0.77 -8.70
C LEU A 239 6.20 1.00 -8.97
N PRO A 240 5.30 0.00 -8.86
CA PRO A 240 3.86 0.22 -9.01
C PRO A 240 3.27 1.28 -8.08
N VAL A 241 3.62 1.24 -6.78
CA VAL A 241 3.08 2.18 -5.78
C VAL A 241 3.62 3.60 -6.00
N PHE A 242 4.90 3.72 -6.34
CA PHE A 242 5.47 5.01 -6.75
C PHE A 242 4.84 5.53 -8.04
N ALA A 243 4.64 4.66 -9.04
CA ALA A 243 3.98 5.04 -10.29
C ALA A 243 2.58 5.56 -10.03
N ALA A 244 1.78 4.87 -9.24
CA ALA A 244 0.44 5.30 -8.87
C ALA A 244 0.44 6.66 -8.17
N THR A 245 1.40 6.88 -7.27
CA THR A 245 1.53 8.14 -6.52
C THR A 245 1.93 9.31 -7.42
N ILE A 246 2.90 9.10 -8.32
CA ILE A 246 3.41 10.14 -9.23
C ILE A 246 2.39 10.44 -10.34
N VAL A 247 1.83 9.40 -10.96
CA VAL A 247 0.78 9.52 -11.98
C VAL A 247 -0.45 10.21 -11.40
N GLY A 248 -0.82 9.87 -10.17
CA GLY A 248 -1.90 10.52 -9.45
C GLY A 248 -1.64 11.99 -9.13
N GLY A 249 -0.38 12.39 -9.01
CA GLY A 249 0.04 13.68 -8.49
C GLY A 249 0.39 13.57 -7.00
N ILE A 250 1.62 13.95 -6.65
CA ILE A 250 2.13 13.90 -5.27
C ILE A 250 1.29 14.83 -4.39
N GLY A 251 0.72 14.30 -3.31
CA GLY A 251 -0.15 15.04 -2.39
C GLY A 251 -1.64 14.94 -2.66
N SER A 252 -2.04 14.50 -3.85
CA SER A 252 -3.45 14.20 -4.12
C SER A 252 -3.78 12.78 -3.71
N VAL A 253 -4.51 12.62 -2.58
CA VAL A 253 -4.97 11.30 -2.12
C VAL A 253 -5.90 10.66 -3.14
N TYR A 254 -6.84 11.42 -3.70
CA TYR A 254 -7.74 10.94 -4.76
C TYR A 254 -7.00 10.64 -6.05
N GLY A 255 -6.00 11.47 -6.38
CA GLY A 255 -5.10 11.22 -7.51
C GLY A 255 -4.36 9.91 -7.36
N ALA A 256 -3.77 9.63 -6.19
CA ALA A 256 -3.07 8.38 -5.92
C ALA A 256 -3.98 7.14 -5.99
N LEU A 257 -5.24 7.27 -5.54
CA LEU A 257 -6.24 6.22 -5.68
C LEU A 257 -6.51 5.90 -7.15
N LEU A 258 -6.79 6.90 -7.98
CA LEU A 258 -7.04 6.72 -9.41
C LEU A 258 -5.78 6.26 -10.15
N GLY A 259 -4.61 6.79 -9.78
CA GLY A 259 -3.32 6.38 -10.29
C GLY A 259 -3.05 4.90 -10.04
N GLY A 260 -3.42 4.37 -8.88
CA GLY A 260 -3.30 2.93 -8.58
C GLY A 260 -4.17 2.06 -9.49
N PHE A 261 -5.42 2.45 -9.73
CA PHE A 261 -6.27 1.74 -10.70
C PHE A 261 -5.74 1.83 -12.12
N ILE A 262 -5.26 3.00 -12.55
CA ILE A 262 -4.66 3.18 -13.88
C ILE A 262 -3.44 2.27 -14.04
N VAL A 263 -2.52 2.27 -13.06
CA VAL A 263 -1.31 1.44 -13.09
C VAL A 263 -1.67 -0.05 -13.06
N GLY A 264 -2.63 -0.46 -12.21
CA GLY A 264 -3.08 -1.85 -12.14
C GLY A 264 -3.73 -2.34 -13.42
N ILE A 265 -4.71 -1.59 -13.95
CA ILE A 265 -5.41 -1.92 -15.19
C ILE A 265 -4.44 -1.96 -16.37
N ALA A 266 -3.58 -0.95 -16.51
CA ALA A 266 -2.59 -0.91 -17.58
C ALA A 266 -1.60 -2.07 -17.47
N SER A 267 -1.15 -2.43 -16.27
CA SER A 267 -0.25 -3.58 -16.06
C SER A 267 -0.93 -4.92 -16.40
N GLY A 268 -2.20 -5.10 -16.03
CA GLY A 268 -2.98 -6.29 -16.40
C GLY A 268 -3.21 -6.39 -17.91
N LEU A 269 -3.56 -5.28 -18.56
CA LEU A 269 -3.76 -5.24 -20.01
C LEU A 269 -2.45 -5.41 -20.79
N ALA A 270 -1.33 -4.93 -20.25
CA ALA A 270 -0.01 -5.07 -20.88
C ALA A 270 0.38 -6.53 -21.13
N LEU A 271 -0.07 -7.46 -20.28
CA LEU A 271 0.17 -8.90 -20.46
C LEU A 271 -0.46 -9.50 -21.73
N GLN A 272 -1.33 -8.76 -22.42
CA GLN A 272 -1.90 -9.18 -23.70
C GLN A 272 -1.00 -8.87 -24.89
N VAL A 273 -0.10 -7.90 -24.73
CA VAL A 273 0.74 -7.36 -25.81
C VAL A 273 2.22 -7.64 -25.54
N LEU A 274 2.64 -7.55 -24.28
CA LEU A 274 4.01 -7.77 -23.85
C LEU A 274 4.18 -9.16 -23.22
N PRO A 275 5.33 -9.82 -23.46
CA PRO A 275 5.73 -10.98 -22.68
C PRO A 275 5.78 -10.65 -21.19
N SER A 276 5.37 -11.59 -20.34
CA SER A 276 5.28 -11.42 -18.88
C SER A 276 6.58 -10.99 -18.21
N GLY A 277 7.73 -11.31 -18.81
CA GLY A 277 9.06 -10.85 -18.34
C GLY A 277 9.24 -9.33 -18.33
N TYR A 278 8.46 -8.59 -19.12
CA TYR A 278 8.49 -7.12 -19.16
C TYR A 278 7.45 -6.47 -18.24
N SER A 279 6.60 -7.25 -17.57
CA SER A 279 5.57 -6.72 -16.67
C SER A 279 6.11 -5.77 -15.60
N PRO A 280 7.27 -6.03 -14.96
CA PRO A 280 7.84 -5.11 -13.96
C PRO A 280 8.25 -3.73 -14.52
N ALA A 281 8.46 -3.61 -15.84
CA ALA A 281 8.80 -2.33 -16.47
C ALA A 281 7.56 -1.46 -16.75
N MET A 282 6.36 -2.02 -16.67
CA MET A 282 5.13 -1.31 -17.05
C MET A 282 4.84 -0.07 -16.20
N PRO A 283 4.96 -0.09 -14.85
CA PRO A 283 4.80 1.11 -14.04
C PRO A 283 5.74 2.26 -14.45
N PHE A 284 6.98 1.93 -14.84
CA PHE A 284 7.95 2.92 -15.29
C PHE A 284 7.53 3.58 -16.62
N LEU A 285 7.05 2.78 -17.58
CA LEU A 285 6.52 3.30 -18.85
C LEU A 285 5.31 4.21 -18.62
N ILE A 286 4.43 3.87 -17.68
CA ILE A 286 3.25 4.69 -17.35
C ILE A 286 3.68 6.03 -16.74
N ILE A 287 4.65 6.02 -15.81
CA ILE A 287 5.22 7.26 -15.27
C ILE A 287 5.73 8.13 -16.42
N LEU A 288 6.55 7.58 -17.30
CA LEU A 288 7.14 8.31 -18.43
C LEU A 288 6.05 8.91 -19.33
N ALA A 289 5.06 8.10 -19.72
CA ALA A 289 3.97 8.52 -20.59
C ALA A 289 3.14 9.65 -19.96
N VAL A 290 2.81 9.54 -18.67
CA VAL A 290 2.00 10.55 -17.98
C VAL A 290 2.79 11.83 -17.76
N LEU A 291 4.05 11.75 -17.32
CA LEU A 291 4.85 12.95 -17.06
C LEU A 291 5.21 13.74 -18.32
N LEU A 292 5.34 13.06 -19.48
CA LEU A 292 5.52 13.73 -20.77
C LEU A 292 4.30 14.60 -21.16
N VAL A 293 3.09 14.17 -20.78
CA VAL A 293 1.84 14.87 -21.11
C VAL A 293 1.44 15.85 -20.00
N ARG A 294 1.66 15.48 -18.73
CA ARG A 294 1.33 16.24 -17.53
C ARG A 294 2.42 16.07 -16.46
N PRO A 295 3.40 16.99 -16.36
CA PRO A 295 4.52 16.88 -15.44
C PRO A 295 4.13 16.95 -13.96
N GLN A 296 2.94 17.48 -13.65
CA GLN A 296 2.39 17.55 -12.29
C GLN A 296 1.61 16.28 -11.90
N GLY A 297 1.46 15.32 -12.82
CA GLY A 297 0.52 14.19 -12.67
C GLY A 297 -0.91 14.58 -13.07
N LEU A 298 -1.85 13.66 -12.88
CA LEU A 298 -3.25 13.83 -13.29
C LEU A 298 -4.01 14.84 -12.42
N PHE A 299 -3.70 14.87 -11.11
CA PHE A 299 -4.36 15.71 -10.11
C PHE A 299 -3.38 16.50 -9.24
N GLY A 300 -2.14 16.71 -9.70
CA GLY A 300 -1.22 17.60 -9.02
C GLY A 300 -1.64 19.06 -9.21
N GLU A 301 -1.55 19.85 -8.14
CA GLU A 301 -1.73 21.30 -8.21
C GLU A 301 -0.47 21.94 -8.78
N ALA A 302 -0.64 22.91 -9.68
CA ALA A 302 0.47 23.70 -10.18
C ALA A 302 1.04 24.51 -9.03
N GLU A 303 2.33 24.30 -8.74
CA GLU A 303 3.07 25.15 -7.81
C GLU A 303 3.02 26.58 -8.37
N GLN A 304 2.14 27.40 -7.80
CA GLN A 304 2.07 28.83 -8.10
C GLN A 304 3.30 29.46 -7.45
N THR A 305 4.38 29.56 -8.23
CA THR A 305 5.55 30.39 -7.91
C THR A 305 5.17 31.86 -7.85
#